data_AF-A0A7Y4V967-F1
#
_entry.id   AF-A0A7Y4V967-F1
#
_cell.length_a   1.000
_cell.length_b   1.000
_cell.length_c   1.000
_cell.angle_alpha   90.00
_cell.angle_beta   90.00
_cell.angle_gamma   90.00
#
_symmetry.space_group_name_H-M   'P 1'
#
loop_
_entity.id
_entity.type
_entity.pdbx_description
1 polymer ?
#
loop_
_entity_poly.entity_id
_entity_poly.type
_entity_poly.pdbx_seq_one_letter_code
_entity_poly.pdbx_strand_id
1 'polypeptide(L)'
;FSYRDAQGFRKEPNKKLSVKLIDAYIYHYGWVRDPRAMQHKQRAFSSLYHDDKWVDEHMANAAEFDYSQIDSLAPFLDTHPSLMAKRISEKNWKFDFDVSKKNYSLKERIKRLVGFRIGEYKNYKIV
;
A
#
# COMPACT_ATOMS: atom_id res chain seq x y z
N PHE A 1 7.82 19.92 -15.38
CA PHE A 1 6.73 20.60 -14.67
C PHE A 1 5.84 19.58 -13.97
N SER A 2 5.45 19.86 -12.72
CA SER A 2 4.44 19.07 -12.00
C SER A 2 3.06 19.21 -12.67
N TYR A 3 2.23 18.18 -12.61
CA TYR A 3 0.92 18.11 -13.25
C TYR A 3 -0.09 17.42 -12.32
N ARG A 4 -1.00 18.22 -11.76
CA ARG A 4 -2.06 17.83 -10.80
C ARG A 4 -1.54 17.30 -9.46
N ASP A 5 -0.92 16.13 -9.46
CA ASP A 5 -0.54 15.37 -8.26
C ASP A 5 1.00 15.28 -8.12
N ALA A 6 1.47 14.94 -6.91
CA ALA A 6 2.85 14.78 -6.51
C ALA A 6 3.67 13.81 -7.38
N GLN A 7 3.02 12.94 -8.16
CA GLN A 7 3.67 12.01 -9.08
C GLN A 7 3.41 12.31 -10.57
N GLY A 8 2.68 13.37 -10.89
CA GLY A 8 2.36 13.73 -12.27
C GLY A 8 3.42 14.65 -12.87
N PHE A 9 4.16 14.20 -13.89
CA PHE A 9 5.07 15.06 -14.65
C PHE A 9 4.70 15.13 -16.12
N ARG A 10 4.85 16.32 -16.72
CA ARG A 10 4.66 16.56 -18.16
C ARG A 10 5.76 17.46 -18.73
N LYS A 11 5.96 17.36 -20.04
CA LYS A 11 6.78 18.28 -20.84
C LYS A 11 5.91 19.41 -21.39
N GLU A 12 6.52 20.55 -21.68
CA GLU A 12 5.82 21.65 -22.33
C GLU A 12 5.30 21.25 -23.74
N PRO A 13 4.21 21.87 -24.21
CA PRO A 13 3.31 22.76 -23.47
C PRO A 13 2.34 22.01 -22.53
N ASN A 14 2.09 20.70 -22.75
CA ASN A 14 1.29 19.83 -21.88
C ASN A 14 1.39 18.36 -22.33
N LYS A 15 2.58 17.90 -22.70
CA LYS A 15 2.80 16.59 -23.31
C LYS A 15 3.12 15.54 -22.23
N LYS A 16 2.39 14.41 -22.27
CA LYS A 16 2.73 13.21 -21.47
C LYS A 16 4.14 12.75 -21.81
N LEU A 17 4.82 12.16 -20.82
CA LEU A 17 6.15 11.60 -21.00
C LEU A 17 6.08 10.34 -21.87
N SER A 18 7.00 10.22 -22.82
CA SER A 18 7.33 8.93 -23.46
C SER A 18 8.28 8.19 -22.52
N VAL A 19 7.88 7.02 -22.06
CA VAL A 19 8.61 6.23 -21.05
C VAL A 19 8.91 4.85 -21.58
N LYS A 20 10.07 4.31 -21.22
CA LYS A 20 10.44 2.92 -21.41
C LYS A 20 10.34 2.20 -20.08
N LEU A 21 9.74 1.01 -20.10
CA LEU A 21 9.79 0.13 -18.95
C LEU A 21 11.23 -0.39 -18.82
N ILE A 22 11.79 -0.30 -17.62
CA ILE A 22 13.12 -0.83 -17.30
C ILE A 22 12.97 -1.89 -16.22
N ASP A 23 13.94 -2.80 -16.19
CA ASP A 23 14.05 -3.84 -15.17
C ASP A 23 14.65 -3.26 -13.88
N ALA A 24 13.92 -2.35 -13.24
CA ALA A 24 14.31 -1.71 -11.99
C ALA A 24 13.11 -1.61 -11.05
N TYR A 25 13.29 -2.08 -9.82
CA TYR A 25 12.21 -2.22 -8.84
C TYR A 25 12.48 -1.40 -7.58
N ILE A 26 11.43 -0.77 -7.06
CA ILE A 26 11.43 -0.12 -5.76
C ILE A 26 10.55 -0.95 -4.84
N TYR A 27 11.14 -1.52 -3.79
CA TYR A 27 10.41 -2.26 -2.77
C TYR A 27 9.94 -1.32 -1.65
N HIS A 28 8.62 -1.24 -1.44
CA HIS A 28 8.02 -0.35 -0.45
C HIS A 28 7.64 -1.09 0.84
N TYR A 29 8.30 -0.76 1.96
CA TYR A 29 8.09 -1.38 3.28
C TYR A 29 7.43 -0.41 4.28
N GLY A 30 6.41 0.35 3.86
CA GLY A 30 5.86 1.46 4.65
C GLY A 30 4.74 1.10 5.62
N TRP A 31 3.95 0.08 5.29
CA TRP A 31 2.68 -0.19 5.96
C TRP A 31 2.81 -1.18 7.12
N VAL A 32 3.32 -2.39 6.85
CA VAL A 32 3.33 -3.50 7.82
C VAL A 32 4.42 -3.32 8.88
N ARG A 33 4.03 -3.41 10.14
CA ARG A 33 4.87 -3.30 11.35
C ARG A 33 4.38 -4.29 12.41
N ASP A 34 5.11 -4.43 13.51
CA ASP A 34 4.58 -5.08 14.72
C ASP A 34 3.17 -4.53 15.03
N PRO A 35 2.15 -5.38 15.28
CA PRO A 35 0.77 -4.95 15.50
C PRO A 35 0.62 -3.85 16.54
N ARG A 36 1.41 -3.89 17.62
CA ARG A 36 1.40 -2.87 18.69
C ARG A 36 1.92 -1.54 18.16
N ALA A 37 3.05 -1.56 17.47
CA ALA A 37 3.65 -0.38 16.86
C ALA A 37 2.74 0.23 15.77
N MET A 38 2.02 -0.61 15.01
CA MET A 38 1.05 -0.13 14.02
C MET A 38 -0.16 0.52 14.69
N GLN A 39 -0.66 -0.06 15.78
CA GLN A 39 -1.76 0.51 16.55
C GLN A 39 -1.40 1.88 17.13
N HIS A 40 -0.23 1.99 17.75
CA HIS A 40 0.28 3.27 18.23
C HIS A 40 0.45 4.30 17.11
N LYS A 41 0.97 3.89 15.95
CA LYS A 41 1.11 4.76 14.78
C LYS A 41 -0.24 5.29 14.30
N GLN A 42 -1.27 4.46 14.24
CA GLN A 42 -2.61 4.90 13.81
C GLN A 42 -3.19 5.92 14.77
N ARG A 43 -3.14 5.66 16.08
CA ARG A 43 -3.62 6.60 17.09
C ARG A 43 -2.86 7.93 17.03
N ALA A 44 -1.53 7.87 16.98
CA ALA A 44 -0.67 9.06 16.89
C ALA A 44 -0.88 9.85 15.60
N PHE A 45 -1.22 9.18 14.49
CA PHE A 45 -1.55 9.87 13.24
C PHE A 45 -2.92 10.55 13.32
N SER A 46 -3.92 9.88 13.89
CA SER A 46 -5.27 10.44 14.08
C SER A 46 -5.26 11.67 15.01
N SER A 47 -4.44 11.67 16.06
CA SER A 47 -4.32 12.82 16.98
C SER A 47 -3.72 14.07 16.33
N LEU A 48 -3.13 13.97 15.13
CA LEU A 48 -2.67 15.15 14.38
C LEU A 48 -3.84 15.91 13.72
N TYR A 49 -5.00 15.29 13.60
CA TYR A 49 -6.15 15.82 12.86
C TYR A 49 -7.45 15.87 13.69
N HIS A 50 -7.47 15.24 14.87
CA HIS A 50 -8.63 15.12 15.73
C HIS A 50 -8.25 15.33 17.20
N ASP A 51 -9.22 15.73 18.02
CA ASP A 51 -9.06 15.81 19.47
C ASP A 51 -9.07 14.42 20.13
N ASP A 52 -8.61 14.37 21.39
CA ASP A 52 -8.47 13.12 22.13
C ASP A 52 -9.79 12.37 22.30
N LYS A 53 -10.89 13.11 22.51
CA LYS A 53 -12.23 12.51 22.68
C LYS A 53 -12.65 11.78 21.42
N TRP A 54 -12.46 12.41 20.25
CA TRP A 54 -12.76 11.80 18.97
C TRP A 54 -11.90 10.55 18.75
N VAL A 55 -10.59 10.64 19.04
CA VAL A 55 -9.65 9.51 18.90
C VAL A 55 -10.08 8.34 19.77
N ASP A 56 -10.46 8.57 21.04
CA ASP A 56 -10.87 7.51 21.95
C ASP A 56 -12.20 6.84 21.58
N GLU A 57 -13.12 7.60 20.98
CA GLU A 57 -14.42 7.09 20.50
C GLU A 57 -14.30 6.31 19.18
N HIS A 58 -13.39 6.71 18.28
CA HIS A 58 -13.34 6.21 16.90
C HIS A 58 -12.17 5.26 16.61
N MET A 59 -11.13 5.27 17.44
CA MET A 59 -10.01 4.34 17.31
C MET A 59 -10.18 3.18 18.28
N ALA A 60 -9.94 1.96 17.80
CA ALA A 60 -9.96 0.79 18.66
C ALA A 60 -9.01 0.99 19.85
N ASN A 61 -9.52 0.82 21.07
CA ASN A 61 -8.69 0.70 22.29
C ASN A 61 -8.10 -0.71 22.41
N ALA A 62 -7.55 -1.23 21.30
CA ALA A 62 -6.89 -2.52 21.24
C ALA A 62 -5.40 -2.37 21.54
N ALA A 63 -4.78 -3.40 22.13
CA ALA A 63 -3.34 -3.45 22.31
C ALA A 63 -2.58 -3.68 20.98
N GLU A 64 -3.24 -4.32 20.01
CA GLU A 64 -2.66 -4.73 18.75
C GLU A 64 -3.56 -4.34 17.58
N PHE A 65 -2.92 -3.99 16.45
CA PHE A 65 -3.63 -3.71 15.20
C PHE A 65 -4.12 -5.01 14.56
N ASP A 66 -5.39 -5.03 14.14
CA ASP A 66 -5.99 -6.17 13.46
C ASP A 66 -5.64 -6.20 11.96
N TYR A 67 -4.71 -7.07 11.58
CA TYR A 67 -4.36 -7.32 10.18
C TYR A 67 -5.29 -8.31 9.46
N SER A 68 -6.36 -8.81 10.09
CA SER A 68 -7.28 -9.76 9.45
C SER A 68 -8.16 -9.12 8.37
N GLN A 69 -8.35 -7.79 8.43
CA GLN A 69 -9.18 -7.00 7.51
C GLN A 69 -8.48 -6.72 6.16
N ILE A 70 -7.80 -7.72 5.58
CA ILE A 70 -7.11 -7.62 4.30
C ILE A 70 -7.91 -8.37 3.23
N ASP A 71 -8.21 -7.69 2.11
CA ASP A 71 -8.98 -8.28 1.01
C ASP A 71 -8.29 -9.50 0.37
N SER A 72 -6.97 -9.43 0.19
CA SER A 72 -6.18 -10.48 -0.43
C SER A 72 -4.69 -10.19 -0.27
N LEU A 73 -3.91 -11.25 -0.03
CA LEU A 73 -2.44 -11.23 -0.07
C LEU A 73 -1.94 -12.27 -1.07
N ALA A 74 -0.70 -12.10 -1.53
CA ALA A 74 0.02 -13.08 -2.33
C ALA A 74 1.42 -13.29 -1.73
N PRO A 75 1.96 -14.52 -1.76
CA PRO A 75 3.35 -14.75 -1.40
C PRO A 75 4.27 -13.91 -2.30
N PHE A 76 5.25 -13.27 -1.68
CA PHE A 76 6.33 -12.61 -2.41
C PHE A 76 7.41 -13.65 -2.71
N LEU A 77 7.70 -13.87 -3.99
CA LEU A 77 8.60 -14.93 -4.46
C LEU A 77 9.96 -14.42 -4.96
N ASP A 78 10.12 -13.10 -5.09
CA ASP A 78 11.38 -12.51 -5.52
C ASP A 78 12.36 -12.34 -4.35
N THR A 79 13.55 -11.85 -4.65
CA THR A 79 14.58 -11.58 -3.64
C THR A 79 14.42 -10.17 -3.07
N HIS A 80 14.28 -10.07 -1.74
CA HIS A 80 14.33 -8.78 -1.07
C HIS A 80 15.74 -8.15 -1.18
N PRO A 81 15.87 -6.82 -1.22
CA PRO A 81 17.17 -6.15 -1.11
C PRO A 81 17.94 -6.64 0.11
N SER A 82 19.25 -6.87 -0.02
CA SER A 82 20.10 -7.46 1.03
C SER A 82 20.01 -6.71 2.37
N LEU A 83 19.85 -5.39 2.35
CA LEU A 83 19.63 -4.55 3.53
C LEU A 83 18.42 -4.98 4.37
N MET A 84 17.40 -5.59 3.76
CA MET A 84 16.18 -6.02 4.45
C MET A 84 16.32 -7.36 5.16
N ALA A 85 17.34 -8.17 4.84
CA ALA A 85 17.50 -9.51 5.38
C ALA A 85 17.52 -9.51 6.92
N LYS A 86 18.33 -8.64 7.53
CA LYS A 86 18.42 -8.48 8.99
C LYS A 86 17.05 -8.16 9.62
N ARG A 87 16.34 -7.19 9.05
CA ARG A 87 15.03 -6.77 9.57
C ARG A 87 13.97 -7.88 9.47
N ILE A 88 14.03 -8.69 8.42
CA ILE A 88 13.12 -9.83 8.24
C ILE A 88 13.47 -10.94 9.25
N SER A 89 14.76 -11.23 9.47
CA SER A 89 15.19 -12.25 10.44
C SER A 89 14.90 -11.87 11.89
N GLU A 90 14.95 -10.58 12.22
CA GLU A 90 14.66 -10.06 13.56
C GLU A 90 13.17 -9.96 13.88
N LYS A 91 12.30 -10.31 12.92
CA LYS A 91 10.84 -10.30 13.13
C LYS A 91 10.47 -11.26 14.27
N ASN A 92 9.98 -10.70 15.36
CA ASN A 92 9.64 -11.41 16.59
C ASN A 92 8.13 -11.57 16.83
N TRP A 93 7.30 -11.33 15.81
CA TRP A 93 5.85 -11.49 15.87
C TRP A 93 5.36 -12.41 14.74
N LYS A 94 4.26 -13.12 15.00
CA LYS A 94 3.66 -14.04 14.04
C LYS A 94 2.55 -13.33 13.28
N PHE A 95 2.54 -13.54 11.96
CA PHE A 95 1.43 -13.19 11.08
C PHE A 95 0.93 -14.47 10.45
N ASP A 96 -0.36 -14.75 10.57
CA ASP A 96 -1.00 -15.94 10.02
C ASP A 96 -2.18 -15.48 9.15
N PHE A 97 -2.11 -15.72 7.85
CA PHE A 97 -3.14 -15.33 6.90
C PHE A 97 -3.24 -16.39 5.81
N ASP A 98 -4.47 -16.85 5.59
CA ASP A 98 -4.77 -17.79 4.53
C ASP A 98 -4.85 -17.07 3.18
N VAL A 99 -3.74 -17.10 2.43
CA VAL A 99 -3.60 -16.47 1.10
C VAL A 99 -4.54 -17.05 0.05
N SER A 100 -5.19 -18.19 0.30
CA SER A 100 -6.21 -18.74 -0.60
C SER A 100 -7.52 -17.93 -0.55
N LYS A 101 -7.80 -17.26 0.56
CA LYS A 101 -9.01 -16.45 0.74
C LYS A 101 -8.85 -15.10 0.06
N LYS A 102 -9.83 -14.74 -0.77
CA LYS A 102 -9.89 -13.48 -1.52
C LYS A 102 -11.27 -12.86 -1.35
N ASN A 103 -11.34 -11.77 -0.60
CA ASN A 103 -12.57 -11.02 -0.29
C ASN A 103 -12.76 -9.87 -1.27
N TYR A 104 -12.68 -10.14 -2.58
CA TYR A 104 -12.86 -9.09 -3.59
C TYR A 104 -14.34 -8.72 -3.72
N SER A 105 -14.62 -7.42 -3.74
CA SER A 105 -15.93 -6.92 -4.18
C SER A 105 -16.25 -7.36 -5.62
N LEU A 106 -17.53 -7.42 -5.98
CA LEU A 106 -17.97 -7.76 -7.34
C LEU A 106 -17.30 -6.88 -8.40
N LYS A 107 -17.17 -5.58 -8.10
CA LYS A 107 -16.48 -4.60 -8.94
C LYS A 107 -15.03 -4.99 -9.20
N GLU A 108 -14.29 -5.38 -8.17
CA GLU A 108 -12.88 -5.80 -8.32
C GLU A 108 -12.75 -7.12 -9.07
N ARG A 109 -13.70 -8.06 -8.89
CA ARG A 109 -13.75 -9.31 -9.67
C ARG A 109 -13.92 -9.04 -11.17
N ILE A 110 -14.83 -8.14 -11.55
CA ILE A 110 -15.06 -7.76 -12.96
C ILE A 110 -13.82 -7.10 -13.55
N LYS A 111 -13.20 -6.14 -12.85
CA LYS A 111 -11.98 -5.47 -13.33
C LYS A 111 -10.85 -6.45 -13.62
N ARG A 112 -10.65 -7.44 -12.74
CA ARG A 112 -9.62 -8.47 -12.90
C ARG A 112 -9.90 -9.41 -14.07
N LEU A 113 -11.17 -9.73 -14.32
CA LEU A 113 -11.58 -10.56 -15.45
C LEU A 113 -11.39 -9.86 -16.80
N VAL A 114 -11.79 -8.59 -16.89
CA VAL A 114 -11.71 -7.83 -18.16
C VAL A 114 -10.28 -7.37 -18.46
N GLY A 115 -9.40 -7.30 -17.45
CA GLY A 115 -8.04 -6.77 -17.60
C GLY A 115 -7.98 -5.27 -17.90
N PHE A 116 -9.15 -4.61 -17.93
CA PHE A 116 -9.29 -3.18 -18.21
C PHE A 116 -9.82 -2.44 -16.99
N ARG A 117 -9.12 -1.36 -16.61
CA ARG A 117 -9.51 -0.48 -15.51
C ARG A 117 -10.07 0.83 -16.08
N ILE A 118 -11.40 0.88 -16.19
CA ILE A 118 -12.12 2.08 -16.64
C ILE A 118 -11.76 3.25 -15.73
N GLY A 119 -11.29 4.36 -16.31
CA GLY A 119 -10.95 5.58 -15.58
C GLY A 119 -9.57 5.58 -14.91
N GLU A 120 -8.71 4.57 -15.12
CA GLU A 120 -7.36 4.56 -14.56
C GLU A 120 -6.54 5.74 -15.08
N TYR A 121 -5.98 6.53 -14.16
CA TYR A 121 -5.15 7.67 -14.50
C TYR A 121 -3.80 7.21 -15.04
N LYS A 122 -3.53 7.47 -16.33
CA LYS A 122 -2.25 7.17 -16.99
C LYS A 122 -1.60 8.45 -17.50
N ASN A 123 -0.56 8.93 -16.82
CA ASN A 123 0.12 10.19 -17.18
C ASN A 123 1.40 10.02 -18.04
N TYR A 124 1.49 8.94 -18.80
CA TYR A 124 2.63 8.65 -19.68
C TYR A 124 2.16 7.91 -20.95
N LYS A 125 3.07 7.73 -21.90
CA LYS A 125 2.95 6.87 -23.08
C LYS A 125 4.12 5.89 -23.09
N ILE A 126 3.85 4.59 -23.16
CA ILE A 126 4.90 3.58 -23.31
C ILE A 126 5.41 3.64 -24.75
N VAL A 127 6.73 3.59 -24.93
CA VAL A 127 7.43 3.55 -26.23
C VAL A 127 8.44 2.42 -26.29
#